data_AF-A0A1G3BM51-F1
#
_entry.id   AF-A0A1G3BM51-F1
#
_cell.length_a   1.000
_cell.length_b   1.000
_cell.length_c   1.000
_cell.angle_alpha   90.00
_cell.angle_beta   90.00
_cell.angle_gamma   90.00
#
_symmetry.space_group_name_H-M   'P 1'
#
loop_
_entity.id
_entity.type
_entity.pdbx_description
1 polymer ?
#
loop_
_entity_poly.entity_id
_entity_poly.type
_entity_poly.pdbx_seq_one_letter_code
_entity_poly.pdbx_strand_id
1 'polypeptide(L)'
;MAEDENFKTESFEVSSRKVGEHIRKKIHDSRRQIQFAAKQGIPAVLLIYNNIDPMHLFGTENHDFICAMYGEYTFTYALIKDKITDRFYGQNQSLSEMKNTSFSAVGRLSPYLGKMKVTLFENVFSKVKIQYDRLPACFDVIRIQIADDNVFL
;
A
#
# COMPACT_ATOMS: atom_id res chain seq x y z
N MET A 1 -2.14 27.64 16.75
CA MET A 1 -2.14 26.40 15.96
C MET A 1 -0.75 25.81 16.14
N ALA A 2 -0.64 24.62 16.73
CA ALA A 2 0.66 23.97 16.89
C ALA A 2 1.05 23.40 15.53
N GLU A 3 2.09 23.94 14.91
CA GLU A 3 2.72 23.33 13.73
C GLU A 3 3.47 22.09 14.21
N ASP A 4 3.10 20.93 13.67
CA ASP A 4 3.79 19.67 13.93
C ASP A 4 5.14 19.71 13.22
N GLU A 5 6.21 20.01 13.97
CA GLU A 5 7.59 20.13 13.46
C GLU A 5 8.13 18.84 12.83
N ASN A 6 7.38 17.74 12.88
CA ASN A 6 7.75 16.47 12.24
C ASN A 6 7.39 16.42 10.74
N PHE A 7 6.72 17.44 10.19
CA PHE A 7 6.35 17.49 8.77
C PHE A 7 7.51 18.00 7.91
N LYS A 8 8.54 17.18 7.73
CA LYS A 8 9.70 17.50 6.88
C LYS A 8 9.38 17.27 5.40
N THR A 9 9.56 18.30 4.58
CA THR A 9 9.53 18.20 3.11
C THR A 9 10.85 17.60 2.63
N GLU A 10 10.86 16.31 2.28
CA GLU A 10 12.05 15.67 1.68
C GLU A 10 12.13 16.02 0.18
N SER A 11 13.27 16.58 -0.27
CA SER A 11 13.57 16.73 -1.69
C SER A 11 13.84 15.36 -2.32
N PHE A 12 12.85 14.79 -2.99
CA PHE A 12 13.03 13.56 -3.77
C PHE A 12 13.49 13.92 -5.19
N GLU A 13 14.68 13.50 -5.60
CA GLU A 13 15.13 13.60 -6.99
C GLU A 13 14.11 12.92 -7.93
N VAL A 14 13.75 13.63 -9.00
CA VAL A 14 12.60 13.30 -9.87
C VAL A 14 12.95 12.23 -10.92
N SER A 15 14.24 11.95 -11.19
CA SER A 15 14.64 11.29 -12.44
C SER A 15 14.75 9.76 -12.44
N SER A 16 14.55 9.04 -11.33
CA SER A 16 14.74 7.57 -11.29
C SER A 16 13.62 6.76 -10.60
N ARG A 17 12.44 7.37 -10.40
CA ARG A 17 11.44 6.84 -9.46
C ARG A 17 10.78 5.55 -9.95
N LYS A 18 11.04 4.44 -9.24
CA LYS A 18 10.37 3.15 -9.48
C LYS A 18 8.97 3.16 -8.85
N VAL A 19 7.97 2.65 -9.56
CA VAL A 19 6.57 2.57 -9.06
C VAL A 19 6.52 1.95 -7.66
N GLY A 20 5.79 2.60 -6.75
CA GLY A 20 5.62 2.16 -5.37
C GLY A 20 6.83 2.36 -4.46
N GLU A 21 7.98 2.85 -4.93
CA GLU A 21 9.20 3.00 -4.12
C GLU A 21 8.98 3.90 -2.90
N HIS A 22 8.30 5.02 -3.08
CA HIS A 22 7.96 5.94 -2.00
C HIS A 22 7.14 5.25 -0.90
N ILE A 23 6.10 4.50 -1.30
CA ILE A 23 5.24 3.76 -0.37
C ILE A 23 6.01 2.65 0.34
N ARG A 24 6.87 1.90 -0.38
CA ARG A 24 7.72 0.85 0.21
C ARG A 24 8.64 1.40 1.29
N LYS A 25 9.27 2.56 1.06
CA LYS A 25 10.09 3.25 2.05
C LYS A 25 9.28 3.52 3.32
N LYS A 26 8.08 4.11 3.20
CA LYS A 26 7.22 4.40 4.36
C LYS A 26 6.76 3.15 5.11
N ILE A 27 6.43 2.05 4.41
CA ILE A 27 6.12 0.76 5.03
C ILE A 27 7.33 0.24 5.82
N HIS A 28 8.52 0.31 5.23
CA HIS A 28 9.76 -0.13 5.88
C HIS A 28 10.04 0.65 7.17
N ASP A 29 9.98 1.98 7.09
CA ASP A 29 10.29 2.88 8.21
C ASP A 29 9.32 2.70 9.39
N SER A 30 8.04 2.45 9.10
CA SER A 30 6.98 2.36 10.12
C SER A 30 6.84 0.97 10.75
N ARG A 31 7.56 -0.04 10.23
CA ARG A 31 7.35 -1.46 10.56
C ARG A 31 7.39 -1.76 12.07
N ARG A 32 8.34 -1.19 12.80
CA ARG A 32 8.52 -1.46 14.24
C ARG A 32 7.33 -0.98 15.07
N GLN A 33 6.79 0.20 14.77
CA GLN A 33 5.66 0.78 15.49
C GLN A 33 4.39 -0.04 15.25
N ILE A 34 4.15 -0.44 14.00
CA ILE A 34 2.96 -1.22 13.63
C ILE A 34 3.01 -2.64 14.20
N GLN A 35 4.20 -3.27 14.24
CA GLN A 35 4.38 -4.57 14.89
C GLN A 35 3.99 -4.59 16.37
N PHE A 36 4.19 -3.48 17.09
CA PHE A 36 3.81 -3.37 18.49
C PHE A 36 2.28 -3.43 18.68
N ALA A 37 1.52 -2.73 17.84
CA ALA A 37 0.05 -2.76 17.87
C ALA A 37 -0.48 -4.15 17.48
N ALA A 38 0.07 -4.77 16.44
CA ALA A 38 -0.34 -6.10 15.99
C ALA A 38 -0.15 -7.18 17.06
N LYS A 39 0.93 -7.11 17.84
CA LYS A 39 1.18 -8.03 18.98
C LYS A 39 0.12 -7.93 20.08
N GLN A 40 -0.56 -6.79 20.19
CA GLN A 40 -1.65 -6.57 21.13
C GLN A 40 -3.03 -6.89 20.54
N GLY A 41 -3.08 -7.44 19.32
CA GLY A 41 -4.34 -7.73 18.63
C GLY A 41 -5.08 -6.46 18.18
N ILE A 42 -4.39 -5.33 18.08
CA ILE A 42 -4.99 -4.05 17.68
C ILE A 42 -4.79 -3.85 16.17
N PRO A 43 -5.87 -3.65 15.37
CA PRO A 43 -5.73 -3.33 13.96
C PRO A 43 -4.96 -2.03 13.77
N ALA A 44 -3.98 -2.05 12.85
CA ALA A 44 -3.07 -0.93 12.66
C ALA A 44 -3.00 -0.53 11.18
N VAL A 45 -3.17 0.77 10.94
CA VAL A 45 -3.16 1.37 9.60
C VAL A 45 -2.01 2.36 9.52
N LEU A 46 -1.16 2.23 8.49
CA LEU A 46 -0.20 3.28 8.15
C LEU A 46 -0.84 4.26 7.18
N LEU A 47 -1.11 5.49 7.63
CA LEU A 47 -1.68 6.55 6.79
C LEU A 47 -0.56 7.41 6.20
N ILE A 48 -0.48 7.50 4.87
CA ILE A 48 0.55 8.21 4.12
C ILE A 48 -0.05 9.44 3.46
N TYR A 49 0.52 10.61 3.75
CA TYR A 49 0.22 11.86 3.08
C TYR A 49 1.37 12.22 2.13
N ASN A 50 1.05 12.58 0.88
CA ASN A 50 2.06 13.04 -0.08
C ASN A 50 2.35 14.52 0.16
N ASN A 51 3.49 14.83 0.77
CA ASN A 51 3.97 16.20 0.92
C ASN A 51 5.07 16.56 -0.08
N ILE A 52 5.39 15.65 -1.01
CA ILE A 52 6.47 15.78 -1.98
C ILE A 52 5.92 16.36 -3.28
N ASP A 53 4.72 15.95 -3.68
CA ASP A 53 4.02 16.46 -4.86
C ASP A 53 2.75 17.22 -4.43
N PRO A 54 2.74 18.57 -4.53
CA PRO A 54 1.57 19.39 -4.20
C PRO A 54 0.31 19.05 -4.99
N MET A 55 0.47 18.44 -6.18
CA MET A 55 -0.67 18.01 -6.98
C MET A 55 -1.13 16.58 -6.65
N HIS A 56 -0.38 15.85 -5.81
CA HIS A 56 -0.65 14.45 -5.45
C HIS A 56 -0.77 13.51 -6.67
N LEU A 57 -0.20 13.90 -7.81
CA LEU A 57 -0.27 13.17 -9.08
C LEU A 57 0.79 12.08 -9.18
N PHE A 58 1.77 12.07 -8.27
CA PHE A 58 2.88 11.12 -8.35
C PHE A 58 3.23 10.47 -7.00
N GLY A 59 3.46 9.16 -7.00
CA GLY A 59 4.04 8.41 -5.87
C GLY A 59 3.05 8.03 -4.77
N THR A 60 1.79 8.40 -4.95
CA THR A 60 0.65 8.04 -4.10
C THR A 60 -0.59 7.67 -4.90
N GLU A 61 -0.42 7.25 -6.16
CA GLU A 61 -1.54 6.73 -6.96
C GLU A 61 -1.94 5.34 -6.49
N ASN A 62 -3.13 4.86 -6.86
CA ASN A 62 -3.56 3.51 -6.46
C ASN A 62 -2.54 2.44 -6.87
N HIS A 63 -1.93 2.61 -8.06
CA HIS A 63 -0.93 1.69 -8.57
C HIS A 63 0.36 1.67 -7.71
N ASP A 64 0.79 2.81 -7.17
CA ASP A 64 1.94 2.88 -6.25
C ASP A 64 1.71 2.05 -4.99
N PHE A 65 0.53 2.17 -4.39
CA PHE A 65 0.18 1.40 -3.19
C PHE A 65 0.10 -0.10 -3.50
N ILE A 66 -0.61 -0.49 -4.56
CA ILE A 66 -0.76 -1.90 -4.95
C ILE A 66 0.62 -2.51 -5.24
N CYS A 67 1.44 -1.84 -6.04
CA CYS A 67 2.78 -2.31 -6.41
C CYS A 67 3.72 -2.37 -5.19
N ALA A 68 3.65 -1.40 -4.28
CA ALA A 68 4.44 -1.42 -3.06
C ALA A 68 4.05 -2.56 -2.11
N MET A 69 2.75 -2.81 -1.98
CA MET A 69 2.21 -3.82 -1.09
C MET A 69 2.47 -5.22 -1.64
N TYR A 70 2.10 -5.47 -2.88
CA TYR A 70 2.01 -6.82 -3.44
C TYR A 70 3.04 -7.11 -4.54
N GLY A 71 3.78 -6.11 -5.01
CA GLY A 71 4.79 -6.27 -6.05
C GLY A 71 4.30 -5.84 -7.42
N GLU A 72 5.20 -5.88 -8.40
CA GLU A 72 4.93 -5.41 -9.78
C GLU A 72 3.97 -6.35 -10.50
N TYR A 73 2.89 -5.81 -11.06
CA TYR A 73 1.93 -6.61 -11.82
C TYR A 73 2.60 -7.19 -13.07
N THR A 74 2.68 -8.52 -13.12
CA THR A 74 3.40 -9.27 -14.14
C THR A 74 2.45 -10.25 -14.82
N PHE A 75 2.61 -10.45 -16.12
CA PHE A 75 1.84 -11.44 -16.87
C PHE A 75 2.75 -12.24 -17.79
N THR A 76 2.41 -13.51 -17.98
CA THR A 76 3.09 -14.37 -18.94
C THR A 76 2.32 -14.37 -20.24
N TYR A 77 3.03 -14.14 -21.35
CA TYR A 77 2.46 -14.14 -22.70
C TYR A 77 2.97 -15.33 -23.50
N ALA A 78 2.06 -16.20 -23.93
CA ALA A 78 2.41 -17.32 -24.81
C ALA A 78 2.34 -16.87 -26.27
N LEU A 79 3.50 -16.56 -26.86
CA LEU A 79 3.62 -16.11 -28.26
C LEU A 79 2.92 -17.05 -29.25
N ILE A 80 3.07 -18.37 -29.09
CA ILE A 80 2.49 -19.37 -30.01
C ILE A 80 0.95 -19.37 -29.96
N LYS A 81 0.37 -19.07 -28.78
CA LYS A 81 -1.08 -19.08 -28.56
C LYS A 81 -1.69 -17.68 -28.65
N ASP A 82 -0.87 -16.67 -28.94
CA ASP A 82 -1.21 -15.25 -28.97
C ASP A 82 -2.09 -14.80 -27.79
N LYS A 83 -1.74 -15.23 -26.57
CA LYS A 83 -2.57 -14.97 -25.38
C LYS A 83 -1.78 -14.85 -24.10
N ILE A 84 -2.33 -14.09 -23.15
CA ILE A 84 -1.92 -14.08 -21.76
C ILE A 84 -2.29 -15.43 -21.13
N THR A 85 -1.31 -16.12 -20.57
CA THR A 85 -1.50 -17.42 -19.91
C THR A 85 -1.57 -17.32 -18.41
N ASP A 86 -0.96 -16.29 -17.83
CA ASP A 86 -0.87 -16.14 -16.38
C ASP A 86 -0.72 -14.67 -15.97
N ARG A 87 -1.14 -14.33 -14.75
CA ARG A 87 -1.11 -12.99 -14.15
C ARG A 87 -0.80 -13.12 -12.66
N PHE A 88 0.31 -12.53 -12.24
CA PHE A 88 0.77 -12.60 -10.86
C PHE A 88 1.40 -11.27 -10.43
N TYR A 89 1.67 -11.12 -9.14
CA TYR A 89 2.42 -9.98 -8.63
C TYR A 89 3.86 -10.42 -8.35
N GLY A 90 4.81 -9.76 -8.99
CA GLY A 90 6.21 -10.15 -9.05
C GLY A 90 7.06 -9.58 -7.92
N GLN A 91 8.22 -9.03 -8.29
CA GLN A 91 9.22 -8.58 -7.31
C GLN A 91 8.77 -7.32 -6.54
N ASN A 92 9.58 -6.94 -5.55
CA ASN A 92 9.43 -5.72 -4.75
C ASN A 92 8.19 -5.67 -3.83
N GLN A 93 7.52 -6.80 -3.56
CA GLN A 93 6.44 -6.84 -2.57
C GLN A 93 6.93 -6.59 -1.14
N SER A 94 6.22 -5.70 -0.42
CA SER A 94 6.47 -5.41 1.00
C SER A 94 5.64 -6.29 1.93
N LEU A 95 4.48 -6.77 1.45
CA LEU A 95 3.52 -7.57 2.20
C LEU A 95 3.44 -8.96 1.58
N SER A 96 3.58 -9.97 2.42
CA SER A 96 3.35 -11.37 2.10
C SER A 96 3.13 -12.12 3.41
N GLU A 97 2.70 -13.37 3.34
CA GLU A 97 2.57 -14.27 4.50
C GLU A 97 3.87 -14.33 5.33
N MET A 98 5.02 -14.24 4.66
CA MET A 98 6.34 -14.40 5.28
C MET A 98 7.04 -13.08 5.63
N LYS A 99 6.70 -11.95 5.00
CA LYS A 99 7.42 -10.68 5.21
C LYS A 99 6.76 -9.76 6.22
N ASN A 100 5.47 -9.47 6.08
CA ASN A 100 4.84 -8.41 6.85
C ASN A 100 3.32 -8.54 6.96
N THR A 101 2.91 -9.27 7.99
CA THR A 101 1.51 -9.53 8.32
C THR A 101 0.98 -8.60 9.43
N SER A 102 1.78 -7.62 9.88
CA SER A 102 1.44 -6.78 11.04
C SER A 102 0.58 -5.58 10.67
N PHE A 103 0.70 -5.07 9.44
CA PHE A 103 -0.16 -4.01 8.93
C PHE A 103 -1.54 -4.60 8.66
N SER A 104 -2.59 -3.92 9.10
CA SER A 104 -3.97 -4.27 8.72
C SER A 104 -4.35 -3.64 7.39
N ALA A 105 -3.89 -2.42 7.15
CA ALA A 105 -3.99 -1.74 5.87
C ALA A 105 -2.86 -0.70 5.71
N VAL A 106 -2.64 -0.28 4.48
CA VAL A 106 -1.90 0.96 4.19
C VAL A 106 -2.91 1.96 3.64
N GLY A 107 -2.88 3.19 4.12
CA GLY A 107 -3.84 4.22 3.79
C GLY A 107 -3.20 5.38 3.05
N ARG A 108 -3.94 5.98 2.12
CA ARG A 108 -3.64 7.28 1.53
C ARG A 108 -4.49 8.35 2.20
N LEU A 109 -3.85 9.45 2.60
CA LEU A 109 -4.50 10.72 2.93
C LEU A 109 -4.25 11.70 1.80
N SER A 110 -5.31 12.23 1.19
CA SER A 110 -5.19 13.19 0.08
C SER A 110 -6.32 14.22 0.10
N PRO A 111 -6.08 15.45 -0.36
CA PRO A 111 -7.14 16.43 -0.57
C PRO A 111 -8.07 15.96 -1.70
N TYR A 112 -9.37 16.14 -1.51
CA TYR A 112 -10.43 15.88 -2.48
C TYR A 112 -11.55 16.90 -2.29
N LEU A 113 -11.79 17.75 -3.30
CA LEU A 113 -12.83 18.80 -3.28
C LEU A 113 -12.79 19.69 -2.01
N GLY A 114 -11.58 20.09 -1.59
CA GLY A 114 -11.37 20.93 -0.41
C GLY A 114 -11.52 20.22 0.94
N LYS A 115 -11.72 18.89 0.95
CA LYS A 115 -11.75 18.05 2.17
C LYS A 115 -10.64 17.01 2.14
N MET A 116 -10.25 16.52 3.30
CA MET A 116 -9.34 15.37 3.38
C MET A 116 -10.11 14.07 3.18
N LYS A 117 -9.56 13.20 2.34
CA LYS A 117 -10.11 11.88 2.03
C LYS A 117 -9.12 10.80 2.41
N VAL A 118 -9.62 9.72 3.00
CA VAL A 118 -8.83 8.54 3.33
C VAL A 118 -9.23 7.37 2.44
N THR A 119 -8.25 6.76 1.78
CA THR A 119 -8.42 5.50 1.03
C THR A 119 -7.55 4.42 1.66
N LEU A 120 -8.15 3.33 2.11
CA LEU A 120 -7.46 2.19 2.72
C LEU A 120 -7.25 1.08 1.70
N PHE A 121 -6.02 0.62 1.57
CA PHE A 121 -5.64 -0.57 0.81
C PHE A 121 -5.50 -1.72 1.81
N GLU A 122 -6.39 -2.71 1.72
CA GLU A 122 -6.36 -3.87 2.62
C GLU A 122 -5.04 -4.64 2.48
N ASN A 123 -4.44 -5.04 3.61
CA ASN A 123 -3.43 -6.10 3.63
C ASN A 123 -4.11 -7.47 3.73
N VAL A 124 -4.12 -8.23 2.64
CA VAL A 124 -4.73 -9.56 2.54
C VAL A 124 -4.07 -10.52 3.54
N PHE A 125 -2.76 -10.39 3.76
CA PHE A 125 -1.97 -11.22 4.66
C PHE A 125 -1.98 -10.75 6.12
N SER A 126 -2.84 -9.79 6.50
CA SER A 126 -2.84 -9.26 7.86
C SER A 126 -3.29 -10.29 8.90
N LYS A 127 -2.54 -10.38 10.01
CA LYS A 127 -2.91 -11.17 11.20
C LYS A 127 -4.08 -10.57 11.97
N VAL A 128 -4.24 -9.25 11.92
CA VAL A 128 -5.28 -8.52 12.65
C VAL A 128 -6.09 -7.71 11.65
N LYS A 129 -7.30 -8.16 11.34
CA LYS A 129 -8.15 -7.56 10.30
C LYS A 129 -8.93 -6.34 10.84
N ILE A 130 -9.12 -5.34 9.98
CA ILE A 130 -10.05 -4.24 10.24
C ILE A 130 -11.47 -4.75 10.00
N GLN A 131 -12.40 -4.35 10.85
CA GLN A 131 -13.83 -4.56 10.61
C GLN A 131 -14.32 -3.51 9.61
N TYR A 132 -14.04 -3.74 8.32
CA TYR A 132 -14.31 -2.78 7.24
C TYR A 132 -15.79 -2.35 7.17
N ASP A 133 -16.72 -3.24 7.51
CA ASP A 133 -18.16 -2.96 7.48
C ASP A 133 -18.62 -1.98 8.57
N ARG A 134 -17.75 -1.70 9.54
CA ARG A 134 -18.00 -0.76 10.64
C ARG A 134 -17.23 0.54 10.48
N LEU A 135 -16.51 0.72 9.36
CA LEU A 135 -15.80 1.96 9.12
C LEU A 135 -16.79 3.11 8.84
N PRO A 136 -16.52 4.31 9.35
CA PRO A 136 -17.26 5.50 8.97
C PRO A 136 -17.23 5.71 7.45
N ALA A 137 -18.29 6.33 6.90
CA ALA A 137 -18.43 6.58 5.47
C ALA A 137 -17.35 7.51 4.85
N CYS A 138 -16.47 8.09 5.67
CA CYS A 138 -15.33 8.88 5.20
C CYS A 138 -14.13 8.05 4.72
N PHE A 139 -14.16 6.73 4.92
CA PHE A 139 -13.13 5.81 4.44
C PHE A 139 -13.58 5.13 3.15
N ASP A 140 -12.80 5.32 2.09
CA ASP A 140 -12.83 4.42 0.94
C ASP A 140 -11.97 3.19 1.23
N VAL A 141 -12.35 2.05 0.68
CA VAL A 141 -11.60 0.80 0.84
C VAL A 141 -11.35 0.15 -0.52
N ILE A 142 -10.09 -0.17 -0.78
CA ILE A 142 -9.64 -0.94 -1.93
C ILE A 142 -9.21 -2.32 -1.43
N ARG A 143 -9.96 -3.34 -1.84
CA ARG A 143 -9.64 -4.75 -1.58
C ARG A 143 -8.99 -5.33 -2.84
N ILE A 144 -7.81 -5.90 -2.68
CA ILE A 144 -7.03 -6.48 -3.79
C ILE A 144 -7.16 -7.99 -3.71
N GLN A 145 -7.57 -8.60 -4.81
CA GLN A 145 -7.53 -10.05 -4.96
C GLN A 145 -6.14 -10.42 -5.46
N ILE A 146 -5.43 -11.23 -4.69
CA ILE A 146 -4.16 -11.83 -5.09
C ILE A 146 -4.51 -13.24 -5.55
N ALA A 147 -4.09 -13.61 -6.75
CA ALA A 147 -4.21 -15.00 -7.18
C ALA A 147 -3.34 -15.84 -6.25
N ASP A 148 -3.91 -16.88 -5.65
CA ASP A 148 -3.13 -17.82 -4.86
C ASP A 148 -2.15 -18.54 -5.81
N ASP A 149 -0.86 -18.21 -5.73
CA ASP A 149 0.20 -18.99 -6.36
C ASP A 149 0.36 -20.39 -5.70
N ASN A 150 -0.48 -20.73 -4.71
CA ASN A 150 -0.54 -22.05 -4.11
C ASN A 150 -1.39 -23.01 -4.95
N VAL A 151 -0.94 -23.30 -6.17
CA VAL A 151 -1.21 -24.57 -6.85
C VAL A 151 0.13 -25.20 -7.22
N PHE A 152 0.83 -25.68 -6.20
CA PHE A 152 1.81 -26.75 -6.34
C PHE A 152 1.49 -27.84 -5.33
N LEU A 153 0.61 -28.76 -5.74
CA LEU A 153 0.63 -30.18 -5.36
C LEU A 153 0.33 -31.00 -6.61
#